data_AF-A0A7Y5F5E1-F1
#
_entry.id   AF-A0A7Y5F5E1-F1
#
_cell.length_a   1.000
_cell.length_b   1.000
_cell.length_c   1.000
_cell.angle_alpha   90.00
_cell.angle_beta   90.00
_cell.angle_gamma   90.00
#
_symmetry.space_group_name_H-M   'P 1'
#
loop_
_entity.id
_entity.type
_entity.pdbx_description
1 polymer ?
#
loop_
_entity_poly.entity_id
_entity_poly.type
_entity_poly.pdbx_seq_one_letter_code
_entity_poly.pdbx_strand_id
1 'polypeptide(L)' 'MSKINEVFNRIFRNNVLYAYLFENIDQVGEITSEWIDDYNNVRPHKSLKGKSPCMIK' A
#
# COMPACT_ATOMS: atom_id res chain seq x y z
N MET A 1 -8.82 -12.84 -6.96
CA MET A 1 -7.58 -12.84 -6.15
C MET A 1 -6.40 -12.13 -6.83
N SER A 2 -5.93 -12.52 -8.03
CA SER A 2 -4.65 -12.02 -8.60
C SER A 2 -4.54 -10.50 -8.82
N LYS A 3 -5.59 -9.85 -9.32
CA LYS A 3 -5.52 -8.45 -9.79
C LYS A 3 -5.30 -7.41 -8.69
N ILE A 4 -5.66 -7.73 -7.45
CA ILE A 4 -5.45 -6.83 -6.29
C ILE A 4 -3.97 -6.82 -5.90
N ASN A 5 -3.29 -7.97 -5.92
CA ASN A 5 -1.88 -8.10 -5.59
C ASN A 5 -0.98 -7.37 -6.61
N GLU A 6 -1.30 -7.47 -7.91
CA GLU A 6 -0.53 -6.77 -8.95
C GLU A 6 -0.64 -5.24 -8.83
N VAL A 7 -1.84 -4.74 -8.52
CA VAL A 7 -2.09 -3.30 -8.31
C VAL A 7 -1.42 -2.81 -7.03
N PHE A 8 -1.49 -3.59 -5.94
CA PHE A 8 -0.81 -3.30 -4.69
C PHE A 8 0.69 -3.13 -4.92
N ASN A 9 1.36 -4.12 -5.51
CA ASN A 9 2.81 -4.09 -5.73
C ASN A 9 3.25 -2.89 -6.60
N ARG A 10 2.46 -2.57 -7.64
CA ARG A 10 2.73 -1.39 -8.48
C ARG A 10 2.62 -0.08 -7.70
N ILE A 11 1.60 0.06 -6.87
CA ILE A 11 1.36 1.29 -6.10
C ILE A 11 2.39 1.40 -4.97
N PHE A 12 2.71 0.31 -4.29
CA PHE A 12 3.76 0.26 -3.27
C PHE A 12 5.10 0.71 -3.83
N ARG A 13 5.51 0.16 -5.00
CA ARG A 13 6.76 0.56 -5.64
C ARG A 13 6.80 2.06 -5.97
N ASN A 14 5.70 2.62 -6.47
CA ASN A 14 5.68 4.05 -6.84
C ASN A 14 5.61 5.00 -5.63
N ASN A 15 4.86 4.65 -4.58
CA ASN A 15 4.60 5.56 -3.46
C ASN A 15 5.51 5.35 -2.26
N VAL A 16 6.22 4.22 -2.21
CA VAL A 16 7.20 3.92 -1.15
C VAL A 16 8.58 3.83 -1.78
N LEU A 17 8.81 2.84 -2.65
CA LEU A 17 10.18 2.55 -3.11
C LEU A 17 10.78 3.62 -4.03
N TYR A 18 9.96 4.31 -4.83
CA TYR A 18 10.41 5.38 -5.73
C TYR A 18 10.21 6.79 -5.17
N ALA A 19 9.43 6.95 -4.10
CA ALA A 19 9.17 8.25 -3.49
C ALA A 19 10.21 8.64 -2.44
N TYR A 20 10.88 7.65 -1.83
CA TYR A 20 11.83 7.84 -0.74
C TYR A 20 13.21 7.32 -1.13
N LEU A 21 14.26 8.05 -0.73
CA LEU A 21 15.63 7.55 -0.71
C LEU A 21 15.91 7.06 0.71
N PHE A 22 16.12 5.76 0.87
CA PHE A 22 16.33 5.15 2.18
C PHE A 22 17.81 5.10 2.52
N GLU A 23 18.14 5.45 3.76
CA GLU A 23 19.50 5.36 4.29
C GLU A 23 19.81 3.97 4.85
N ASN A 24 18.78 3.26 5.33
CA ASN A 24 18.89 1.90 5.87
C ASN A 24 17.55 1.14 5.74
N ILE A 25 17.57 -0.16 6.06
CA ILE A 25 16.41 -1.03 5.91
C ILE A 25 15.33 -0.79 6.99
N ASP A 26 15.72 -0.30 8.16
CA ASP A 26 14.78 -0.01 9.25
C ASP A 26 13.82 1.12 8.86
N GLN A 27 14.34 2.14 8.17
CA GLN A 27 13.55 3.23 7.60
C GLN A 27 12.52 2.73 6.57
N VAL A 28 12.88 1.73 5.76
CA VAL A 28 11.93 1.09 4.83
C VAL A 28 10.80 0.44 5.61
N GLY A 29 11.12 -0.25 6.71
CA GLY A 29 10.14 -0.93 7.57
C GLY A 29 9.15 0.03 8.22
N GLU A 30 9.63 1.15 8.74
CA GLU A 30 8.79 2.18 9.37
C GLU A 30 7.81 2.80 8.34
N ILE A 31 8.35 3.29 7.22
CA ILE A 31 7.54 3.93 6.15
C ILE A 31 6.56 2.91 5.54
N THR A 32 6.99 1.66 5.37
CA THR A 32 6.12 0.59 4.86
C THR A 32 4.97 0.29 5.81
N SER A 33 5.21 0.29 7.12
CA SER A 33 4.17 -0.02 8.11
C SER A 33 3.09 1.04 8.12
N GLU A 34 3.48 2.32 8.10
CA GLU A 34 2.54 3.44 7.99
C GLU A 34 1.74 3.38 6.68
N TRP A 35 2.44 3.15 5.55
CA TRP A 35 1.81 3.09 4.24
C TRP A 35 0.82 1.92 4.09
N ILE A 36 1.15 0.75 4.65
CA ILE A 36 0.26 -0.42 4.63
C ILE A 36 -1.02 -0.14 5.43
N ASP A 37 -0.92 0.55 6.56
CA ASP A 37 -2.07 0.92 7.37
C ASP A 37 -3.02 1.86 6.60
N ASP A 38 -2.48 2.93 5.99
CA ASP A 38 -3.25 3.84 5.13
C ASP A 38 -3.91 3.09 3.95
N TYR A 39 -3.14 2.26 3.25
CA TYR A 39 -3.64 1.50 2.10
C TYR A 39 -4.79 0.57 2.49
N ASN A 40 -4.69 -0.12 3.63
CA ASN A 40 -5.67 -1.12 4.04
C ASN A 40 -6.90 -0.53 4.75
N ASN A 41 -6.75 0.58 5.46
CA ASN A 41 -7.82 1.14 6.30
C ASN A 41 -8.50 2.33 5.66
N VAL A 42 -7.75 3.19 4.96
CA VAL A 42 -8.23 4.51 4.53
C VAL A 42 -8.52 4.55 3.03
N ARG A 43 -7.69 3.89 2.22
CA ARG A 43 -7.71 4.11 0.77
C ARG A 43 -8.94 3.48 0.08
N PRO A 44 -9.77 4.28 -0.62
CA PRO A 44 -10.92 3.75 -1.34
C PRO A 44 -10.49 3.12 -2.67
N HIS A 45 -10.78 1.83 -2.87
CA HIS A 45 -10.46 1.15 -4.13
C HIS A 45 -11.69 1.07 -5.04
N LYS A 46 -11.57 1.56 -6.29
CA LYS A 46 -12.64 1.45 -7.30
C LYS A 46 -13.08 0.01 -7.55
N SER A 47 -12.13 -0.92 -7.59
CA SER A 47 -12.40 -2.37 -7.72
C SER A 47 -13.17 -2.96 -6.54
N LEU A 48 -13.20 -2.25 -5.41
CA LEU A 48 -13.84 -2.62 -4.17
C LEU A 48 -15.10 -1.77 -3.89
N LYS A 49 -15.71 -1.18 -4.93
CA LYS A 49 -16.85 -0.25 -4.81
C LYS A 49 -16.55 0.95 -3.90
N GLY A 50 -15.30 1.42 -3.90
CA GLY A 50 -14.85 2.55 -3.08
C GLY A 50 -14.56 2.19 -1.62
N LYS A 51 -14.56 0.90 -1.25
CA LYS A 51 -14.19 0.45 0.09
C LYS A 51 -12.68 0.23 0.20
N SER A 52 -12.16 0.37 1.42
CA SER A 52 -10.81 -0.07 1.76
C SER A 52 -10.77 -1.60 1.91
N PRO A 53 -9.60 -2.24 1.73
CA PRO A 53 -9.47 -3.70 1.81
C PRO A 53 -9.95 -4.29 3.14
N CYS A 54 -9.76 -3.58 4.26
CA CYS A 54 -10.21 -4.03 5.59
C CYS A 54 -11.74 -4.14 5.70
N MET A 55 -12.48 -3.35 4.92
CA MET A 55 -13.95 -3.30 4.93
C MET A 55 -14.63 -4.44 4.14
N ILE A 56 -13.84 -5.39 3.60
CA ILE A 56 -14.32 -6.51 2.77
C ILE A 56 -13.89 -7.86 3.37
N LYS A 57 -13.43 -7.85 4.61
CA LYS A 57 -13.05 -9.06 5.36
C LYS A 57 -14.24 -9.96 5.64
#